data_AF-A0A1D2RCS3-F1
#
_entry.id   AF-A0A1D2RCS3-F1
#
_cell.length_a   1.000
_cell.length_b   1.000
_cell.length_c   1.000
_cell.angle_alpha   90.00
_cell.angle_beta   90.00
_cell.angle_gamma   90.00
#
_symmetry.space_group_name_H-M   'P 1'
#
loop_
_entity.id
_entity.type
_entity.pdbx_description
1 polymer ?
#
loop_
_entity_poly.entity_id
_entity_poly.type
_entity_poly.pdbx_seq_one_letter_code
_entity_poly.pdbx_strand_id
1 'polypeptide(L)'
;MFKNIMGDIPESRILDFLLLRPHTSHTIARIVEGTKLNFRTAKKRMDYLVGIGIVEVAHEDKKSKYYVINMDRLVGEIEKMADLWRKY
;
A
#
# COMPACT_ATOMS: atom_id res chain seq x y z
N MET A 1 -12.09 0.57 -2.17
CA MET A 1 -12.43 1.77 -1.39
C MET A 1 -11.59 2.95 -1.85
N PHE A 2 -10.26 2.87 -1.75
CA PHE A 2 -9.32 3.85 -2.29
C PHE A 2 -9.43 4.01 -3.81
N LYS A 3 -9.71 2.94 -4.56
CA LYS A 3 -9.99 3.05 -6.00
C LYS A 3 -11.14 4.02 -6.32
N ASN A 4 -12.14 4.09 -5.46
CA ASN A 4 -13.30 4.96 -5.68
C ASN A 4 -13.01 6.41 -5.28
N ILE A 5 -11.96 6.65 -4.48
CA ILE A 5 -11.59 7.98 -3.96
C ILE A 5 -10.47 8.60 -4.82
N MET A 6 -9.43 7.81 -5.12
CA MET A 6 -8.21 8.25 -5.82
C MET A 6 -8.16 7.82 -7.30
N GLY A 7 -9.19 7.12 -7.78
CA GLY A 7 -9.23 6.52 -9.11
C GLY A 7 -8.59 5.13 -9.17
N ASP A 8 -8.80 4.44 -10.29
CA ASP A 8 -8.31 3.08 -10.55
C ASP A 8 -6.84 3.06 -10.97
N ILE A 9 -5.97 3.48 -10.05
CA ILE A 9 -4.51 3.46 -10.23
C ILE A 9 -3.89 2.26 -9.49
N PRO A 10 -2.70 1.80 -9.89
CA PRO A 10 -2.07 0.64 -9.26
C PRO A 10 -1.92 0.73 -7.74
N GLU A 11 -1.56 1.90 -7.22
CA GLU A 11 -1.40 2.17 -5.79
C GLU A 11 -2.71 2.00 -5.02
N SER A 12 -3.82 2.52 -5.56
CA SER A 12 -5.13 2.44 -4.89
C SER A 12 -5.62 0.99 -4.78
N ARG A 13 -5.32 0.15 -5.77
CA ARG A 13 -5.59 -1.31 -5.74
C ARG A 13 -4.75 -2.03 -4.69
N ILE A 14 -3.47 -1.68 -4.58
CA ILE A 14 -2.56 -2.25 -3.57
C ILE A 14 -3.02 -1.86 -2.16
N LEU A 15 -3.32 -0.58 -1.94
CA LEU A 15 -3.82 -0.09 -0.67
C LEU A 15 -5.16 -0.74 -0.31
N ASP A 16 -6.09 -0.86 -1.27
CA ASP A 16 -7.34 -1.58 -1.07
C ASP A 16 -7.10 -3.05 -0.66
N PHE A 17 -6.15 -3.74 -1.30
CA PHE A 17 -5.82 -5.12 -0.95
C PHE A 17 -5.28 -5.26 0.50
N LEU A 18 -4.38 -4.36 0.90
CA LEU A 18 -3.76 -4.38 2.22
C LEU A 18 -4.71 -3.91 3.33
N LEU A 19 -5.55 -2.91 3.06
CA LEU A 19 -6.55 -2.39 4.02
C LEU A 19 -7.64 -3.39 4.36
N LEU A 20 -7.95 -4.32 3.46
CA LEU A 20 -8.87 -5.42 3.76
C LEU A 20 -8.25 -6.44 4.75
N ARG A 21 -6.93 -6.37 4.99
CA ARG A 21 -6.16 -7.32 5.82
C ARG A 21 -5.04 -6.60 6.59
N PRO A 22 -5.36 -5.58 7.41
CA PRO A 22 -4.37 -4.63 7.90
C PRO A 22 -3.32 -5.25 8.85
N HIS A 23 -3.65 -6.38 9.49
CA HIS A 23 -2.76 -7.08 10.43
C HIS A 23 -2.06 -8.30 9.82
N THR A 24 -2.23 -8.55 8.52
CA THR A 24 -1.62 -9.69 7.86
C THR A 24 -0.50 -9.23 6.94
N SER A 25 0.68 -9.80 7.12
CA SER A 25 1.81 -9.57 6.22
C SER A 25 1.68 -10.41 4.95
N HIS A 26 1.94 -9.82 3.78
CA HIS A 26 1.76 -10.46 2.48
C HIS A 26 3.03 -10.40 1.65
N THR A 27 3.34 -11.47 0.92
CA THR A 27 4.41 -11.44 -0.08
C THR A 27 3.99 -10.64 -1.31
N ILE A 28 4.95 -10.17 -2.08
CA ILE A 28 4.67 -9.48 -3.35
C ILE A 28 3.87 -10.36 -4.33
N ALA A 29 4.09 -11.67 -4.32
CA ALA A 29 3.35 -12.62 -5.16
C ALA A 29 1.85 -12.65 -4.78
N ARG A 30 1.55 -12.65 -3.48
CA ARG A 30 0.16 -12.61 -3.00
C ARG A 30 -0.52 -11.28 -3.31
N ILE A 31 0.22 -10.18 -3.23
CA ILE A 31 -0.27 -8.85 -3.61
C ILE A 31 -0.58 -8.84 -5.12
N VAL A 32 0.33 -9.30 -5.96
CA VAL A 32 0.14 -9.42 -7.43
C VAL A 32 -1.15 -10.18 -7.78
N GLU A 33 -1.37 -11.31 -7.12
CA GLU A 33 -2.58 -12.13 -7.31
C GLU A 33 -3.84 -11.37 -6.88
N GLY A 34 -3.84 -10.80 -5.67
CA GLY A 34 -5.00 -10.10 -5.11
C GLY A 34 -5.33 -8.79 -5.83
N THR A 35 -4.32 -8.10 -6.37
CA THR A 35 -4.51 -6.84 -7.08
C THR A 35 -4.64 -7.04 -8.58
N LYS A 36 -4.41 -8.23 -9.14
CA LYS A 36 -4.33 -8.49 -10.60
C LYS A 36 -3.41 -7.50 -11.35
N LEU A 37 -2.33 -7.08 -10.71
CA LEU A 37 -1.29 -6.25 -11.32
C LEU A 37 -0.17 -7.16 -11.81
N ASN A 38 0.55 -6.78 -12.86
CA ASN A 38 1.76 -7.52 -13.20
C ASN A 38 2.84 -7.31 -12.11
N PHE A 39 3.75 -8.28 -11.99
CA PHE A 39 4.78 -8.28 -10.95
C PHE A 39 5.65 -7.02 -10.94
N ARG A 40 6.07 -6.55 -12.12
CA ARG A 40 6.93 -5.36 -12.26
C ARG A 40 6.25 -4.12 -11.71
N THR A 41 4.98 -3.90 -12.07
CA THR A 41 4.18 -2.77 -11.61
C THR A 41 3.93 -2.86 -10.11
N ALA A 42 3.49 -4.02 -9.62
CA ALA A 42 3.24 -4.22 -8.20
C ALA A 42 4.51 -3.96 -7.37
N LYS A 43 5.65 -4.52 -7.79
CA LYS A 43 6.94 -4.32 -7.11
C LYS A 43 7.33 -2.84 -7.07
N LYS A 44 7.32 -2.16 -8.23
CA LYS A 44 7.67 -0.73 -8.31
C LYS A 44 6.79 0.13 -7.39
N ARG A 45 5.48 -0.15 -7.33
CA ARG A 45 4.57 0.61 -6.46
C ARG A 45 4.74 0.27 -5.00
N MET A 46 4.98 -0.99 -4.67
CA MET A 46 5.30 -1.41 -3.30
C MET A 46 6.58 -0.77 -2.80
N ASP A 47 7.66 -0.76 -3.61
CA ASP A 47 8.92 -0.08 -3.26
C ASP A 47 8.68 1.41 -2.97
N TYR A 48 7.82 2.07 -3.75
CA TYR A 48 7.41 3.45 -3.49
C TYR A 48 6.62 3.61 -2.17
N LEU A 49 5.61 2.78 -1.95
CA LEU A 49 4.79 2.81 -0.72
C LEU A 49 5.61 2.53 0.54
N VAL A 50 6.63 1.67 0.43
CA VAL A 50 7.63 1.45 1.47
C VAL A 50 8.51 2.67 1.66
N GLY A 51 8.98 3.30 0.57
CA GLY A 51 9.80 4.50 0.63
C GLY A 51 9.11 5.70 1.32
N ILE A 52 7.79 5.80 1.23
CA ILE A 52 7.00 6.84 1.94
C ILE A 52 6.46 6.40 3.31
N GLY A 53 6.75 5.15 3.71
CA GLY A 53 6.39 4.58 5.01
C GLY A 53 4.93 4.13 5.16
N ILE A 54 4.11 4.16 4.10
CA ILE A 54 2.73 3.66 4.16
C ILE A 54 2.70 2.14 4.29
N VAL A 55 3.72 1.46 3.76
CA VAL A 55 3.89 0.02 3.86
C VAL A 55 5.23 -0.28 4.51
N GLU A 56 5.28 -1.32 5.32
CA GLU A 56 6.49 -1.76 6.01
C GLU A 56 6.83 -3.20 5.67
N VAL A 57 8.12 -3.53 5.76
CA VAL A 57 8.58 -4.92 5.69
C VAL A 57 8.51 -5.51 7.10
N ALA A 58 7.46 -6.29 7.36
CA ALA A 58 7.23 -6.91 8.66
C ALA A 58 8.29 -7.98 8.98
N HIS A 59 8.64 -8.80 7.98
CA HIS A 59 9.78 -9.72 8.07
C HIS A 59 10.35 -10.02 6.68
N GLU A 60 11.60 -10.47 6.66
CA GLU A 60 12.27 -10.99 5.47
C GLU A 60 12.84 -12.37 5.75
N ASP A 61 12.67 -13.30 4.81
CA ASP A 61 13.39 -14.57 4.79
C ASP A 61 14.36 -14.60 3.59
N LYS A 62 15.08 -15.71 3.40
CA LYS A 62 16.09 -15.84 2.33
C LYS A 62 15.54 -15.67 0.91
N LYS A 63 14.22 -15.77 0.71
CA LYS A 63 13.57 -15.79 -0.61
C LYS A 63 12.54 -14.68 -0.79
N SER A 64 11.96 -14.17 0.29
CA SER A 64 10.77 -13.31 0.25
C SER A 64 10.77 -12.25 1.35
N LYS A 65 10.24 -11.08 0.98
CA LYS A 65 9.83 -10.01 1.90
C LYS A 65 8.32 -10.08 2.12
N TYR A 66 7.92 -9.84 3.36
CA TYR A 66 6.53 -9.83 3.80
C TYR A 66 6.14 -8.42 4.20
N TYR A 67 5.12 -7.89 3.54
CA TYR A 67 4.72 -6.48 3.63
C TYR A 67 3.43 -6.34 4.44
N VAL A 68 3.37 -5.36 5.32
CA VAL A 68 2.19 -4.98 6.10
C VAL A 68 1.92 -3.49 5.92
N ILE A 69 0.66 -3.07 6.05
CA ILE A 69 0.32 -1.65 5.98
C ILE A 69 0.61 -0.98 7.33
N ASN A 70 1.23 0.20 7.30
CA ASN A 70 1.35 1.05 8.47
C ASN A 70 0.12 1.99 8.51
N MET A 71 -0.84 1.65 9.35
CA MET A 71 -2.08 2.41 9.49
C MET A 71 -1.85 3.81 10.05
N ASP A 72 -0.98 3.96 11.04
CA ASP A 72 -0.68 5.25 11.67
C ASP A 72 -0.08 6.22 10.64
N ARG A 73 0.84 5.72 9.83
CA ARG A 73 1.45 6.51 8.76
C ARG A 73 0.44 6.86 7.67
N LEU A 74 -0.39 5.90 7.26
CA LEU A 74 -1.44 6.16 6.26
C LEU A 74 -2.42 7.24 6.73
N VAL A 75 -2.93 7.13 7.96
CA VAL A 75 -3.85 8.12 8.54
C VAL A 75 -3.18 9.49 8.60
N GLY A 76 -1.94 9.56 9.07
CA GLY A 76 -1.20 10.82 9.12
C GLY A 76 -1.00 11.48 7.76
N GLU A 77 -0.81 10.71 6.67
CA GLU A 77 -0.74 11.27 5.31
C GLU A 77 -2.10 11.76 4.81
N ILE A 78 -3.20 11.05 5.14
CA ILE A 78 -4.56 11.50 4.81
C ILE A 78 -4.91 12.81 5.54
N GLU A 79 -4.57 12.92 6.82
CA GLU A 79 -4.78 14.13 7.61
C GLU A 79 -4.04 15.33 7.04
N LYS A 80 -2.76 15.16 6.67
CA LYS A 80 -1.99 16.20 5.99
C LYS A 80 -2.64 16.65 4.68
N MET A 81 -3.14 15.71 3.88
CA MET A 81 -3.85 16.04 2.63
C MET A 81 -5.13 16.83 2.90
N ALA A 82 -5.92 16.42 3.90
CA ALA A 82 -7.15 17.09 4.28
C ALA A 82 -6.88 18.53 4.77
N ASP A 83 -5.81 18.74 5.55
CA ASP A 83 -5.44 20.07 6.03
C ASP A 83 -4.93 20.99 4.91
N LEU A 84 -4.26 20.45 3.89
CA LEU A 84 -3.92 21.22 2.70
C LEU A 84 -5.19 21.71 2.00
N TRP A 85 -6.19 20.85 1.86
CA TRP A 85 -7.44 21.21 1.16
C TRP A 85 -8.28 22.23 1.92
N ARG A 86 -8.23 22.25 3.25
CA ARG A 86 -8.92 23.27 4.08
C ARG A 86 -8.32 24.67 3.95
N LYS A 87 -7.06 24.77 3.51
CA LYS A 87 -6.36 26.06 3.34
C LYS A 87 -6.63 26.71 1.98
N TYR A 88 -7.28 26.01 1.06
CA TYR A 88 -7.71 26.50 -0.26
C TYR A 88 -9.23 26.62 -0.31
#